data_AF-A0A9E5EJ06-F1
#
_entry.id   AF-A0A9E5EJ06-F1
#
_cell.length_a   1.000
_cell.length_b   1.000
_cell.length_c   1.000
_cell.angle_alpha   90.00
_cell.angle_beta   90.00
_cell.angle_gamma   90.00
#
_symmetry.space_group_name_H-M   'P 1'
#
loop_
_entity.id
_entity.type
_entity.pdbx_description
1 polymer ?
#
loop_
_entity_poly.entity_id
_entity_poly.type
_entity_poly.pdbx_seq_one_letter_code
_entity_poly.pdbx_strand_id
1 'polypeptide(L)'
;EVSAFGNLAFYGEANALQRGDKKWTGFSRYTGRENGQDPFAYRLDDPKLTDPEMEQGIYWKAEKETGYLRDQNVFRPGITIEDVMSVLVRYRDDTLLNYSLNAFSPYEGYTATFTCDRGRVEYREFHGAHIVQGSGSKSLVDEHGSWKAELKVFPHFQDPYEVQIPFSEGGHGGGDPLLQEQIFSLSPPADPWARSAGHSC
;
A
#
# COMPACT_ATOMS: atom_id res chain seq x y z
N GLU A 1 -1.80 -1.91 25.57
CA GLU A 1 -3.25 -1.76 25.34
C GLU A 1 -3.49 -1.39 23.88
N VAL A 2 -4.60 -1.81 23.28
CA VAL A 2 -4.95 -1.47 21.89
C VAL A 2 -6.40 -1.01 21.84
N SER A 3 -6.66 0.08 21.13
CA SER A 3 -8.00 0.51 20.73
C SER A 3 -8.00 0.76 19.24
N ALA A 4 -8.93 0.15 18.52
CA ALA A 4 -9.00 0.22 17.07
C ALA A 4 -10.44 0.46 16.63
N PHE A 5 -10.60 1.29 15.61
CA PHE A 5 -11.86 1.52 14.92
C PHE A 5 -11.58 1.44 13.42
N GLY A 6 -12.42 0.72 12.70
CA GLY A 6 -12.41 0.76 11.25
C GLY A 6 -13.81 0.88 10.69
N ASN A 7 -13.88 1.12 9.40
CA ASN A 7 -15.13 1.20 8.66
C ASN A 7 -14.90 0.83 7.20
N LEU A 8 -15.95 0.31 6.56
CA LEU A 8 -16.05 0.25 5.11
C LEU A 8 -16.74 1.56 4.67
N ALA A 9 -15.96 2.55 4.24
CA ALA A 9 -16.41 3.91 3.98
C ALA A 9 -16.49 4.27 2.49
N PHE A 10 -15.69 3.63 1.62
CA PHE A 10 -15.65 3.93 0.19
C PHE A 10 -16.03 2.74 -0.68
N TYR A 11 -15.44 1.56 -0.48
CA TYR A 11 -15.76 0.38 -1.27
C TYR A 11 -17.13 -0.21 -0.88
N GLY A 12 -17.57 -1.21 -1.64
CA GLY A 12 -18.85 -1.87 -1.42
C GLY A 12 -20.06 -1.15 -2.03
N GLU A 13 -21.09 -1.93 -2.32
CA GLU A 13 -22.28 -1.47 -3.05
C GLU A 13 -23.04 -0.36 -2.31
N ALA A 14 -23.27 -0.52 -1.00
CA ALA A 14 -24.03 0.45 -0.21
C ALA A 14 -23.39 1.84 -0.23
N ASN A 15 -22.07 1.92 -0.07
CA ASN A 15 -21.34 3.18 -0.12
C ASN A 15 -21.35 3.78 -1.52
N ALA A 16 -21.27 2.95 -2.57
CA ALA A 16 -21.38 3.40 -3.96
C ALA A 16 -22.75 4.00 -4.25
N LEU A 17 -23.82 3.35 -3.81
CA LEU A 17 -25.17 3.87 -3.95
C LEU A 17 -25.37 5.17 -3.16
N GLN A 18 -24.88 5.22 -1.92
CA GLN A 18 -25.00 6.40 -1.05
C GLN A 18 -24.34 7.64 -1.64
N ARG A 19 -23.17 7.49 -2.27
CA ARG A 19 -22.46 8.61 -2.90
C ARG A 19 -22.91 8.92 -4.34
N GLY A 20 -23.93 8.23 -4.85
CA GLY A 20 -24.47 8.48 -6.21
C GLY A 20 -23.73 7.77 -7.34
N ASP A 21 -22.86 6.81 -7.03
CA ASP A 21 -21.98 6.09 -7.95
C ASP A 21 -22.58 4.75 -8.44
N LYS A 22 -23.90 4.70 -8.61
CA LYS A 22 -24.63 3.48 -9.03
C LYS A 22 -24.08 2.84 -10.31
N LYS A 23 -23.50 3.64 -11.21
CA LYS A 23 -22.84 3.18 -12.45
C LYS A 23 -21.71 2.16 -12.20
N TRP A 24 -21.12 2.13 -11.01
CA TRP A 24 -20.06 1.19 -10.63
C TRP A 24 -20.57 -0.08 -9.93
N THR A 25 -21.89 -0.25 -9.80
CA THR A 25 -22.55 -1.36 -9.08
C THR A 25 -23.36 -2.25 -10.02
N GLY A 26 -23.77 -3.43 -9.56
CA GLY A 26 -24.74 -4.28 -10.26
C GLY A 26 -24.21 -5.07 -11.47
N PHE A 27 -22.90 -5.08 -11.71
CA PHE A 27 -22.27 -5.90 -12.74
C PHE A 27 -21.11 -6.72 -12.17
N SER A 28 -20.90 -7.89 -12.76
CA SER A 28 -19.71 -8.71 -12.49
C SER A 28 -18.54 -8.22 -13.34
N ARG A 29 -17.47 -7.79 -12.67
CA ARG A 29 -16.18 -7.50 -13.28
C ARG A 29 -15.35 -8.77 -13.35
N TYR A 30 -14.64 -8.95 -14.46
CA TYR A 30 -13.60 -9.96 -14.63
C TYR A 30 -12.80 -9.69 -15.92
N THR A 31 -11.58 -10.24 -15.99
CA THR A 31 -10.69 -10.16 -17.14
C THR A 31 -11.35 -10.76 -18.40
N GLY A 32 -11.24 -10.06 -19.54
CA GLY A 32 -11.87 -10.46 -20.80
C GLY A 32 -13.36 -10.09 -20.95
N ARG A 33 -13.99 -9.48 -19.94
CA ARG A 33 -15.33 -8.88 -20.06
C ARG A 33 -15.25 -7.43 -20.50
N GLU A 34 -16.25 -6.98 -21.27
CA GLU A 34 -16.40 -5.58 -21.62
C GLU A 34 -16.90 -4.80 -20.40
N ASN A 35 -15.97 -4.19 -19.66
CA ASN A 35 -16.25 -3.41 -18.46
C ASN A 35 -16.17 -1.89 -18.71
N GLY A 36 -16.09 -1.44 -19.98
CA GLY A 36 -15.97 -0.03 -20.33
C GLY A 36 -14.67 0.63 -19.85
N GLN A 37 -14.73 1.92 -19.50
CA GLN A 37 -13.63 2.68 -18.87
C GLN A 37 -13.71 2.60 -17.34
N ASP A 38 -13.90 1.39 -16.81
CA ASP A 38 -13.94 1.16 -15.36
C ASP A 38 -12.55 1.38 -14.76
N PRO A 39 -12.36 2.43 -13.93
CA PRO A 39 -11.04 2.77 -13.39
C PRO A 39 -10.54 1.76 -12.36
N PHE A 40 -11.37 0.79 -11.94
CA PHE A 40 -11.00 -0.24 -10.98
C PHE A 40 -10.77 -1.61 -11.64
N ALA A 41 -10.74 -1.67 -12.99
CA ALA A 41 -10.46 -2.91 -13.71
C ALA A 41 -8.98 -3.28 -13.62
N TYR A 42 -8.70 -4.50 -13.16
CA TYR A 42 -7.35 -5.05 -13.14
C TYR A 42 -7.23 -6.20 -14.15
N ARG A 43 -6.79 -5.86 -15.35
CA ARG A 43 -6.76 -6.78 -16.49
C ARG A 43 -5.57 -7.73 -16.42
N LEU A 44 -5.82 -9.01 -16.10
CA LEU A 44 -4.79 -10.06 -16.07
C LEU A 44 -4.29 -10.46 -17.47
N ASP A 45 -5.00 -10.05 -18.53
CA ASP A 45 -4.61 -10.19 -19.93
C ASP A 45 -3.80 -9.00 -20.48
N ASP A 46 -3.66 -7.93 -19.68
CA ASP A 46 -2.82 -6.77 -19.93
C ASP A 46 -1.98 -6.50 -18.65
N PRO A 47 -1.08 -7.43 -18.30
CA PRO A 47 -0.36 -7.44 -17.03
C PRO A 47 0.44 -6.15 -16.83
N LYS A 48 0.41 -5.66 -15.59
CA LYS A 48 1.04 -4.39 -15.20
C LYS A 48 2.39 -4.60 -14.53
N LEU A 49 2.73 -5.85 -14.18
CA LEU A 49 3.99 -6.20 -13.55
C LEU A 49 5.10 -6.42 -14.58
N THR A 50 6.35 -6.26 -14.12
CA THR A 50 7.56 -6.51 -14.91
C THR A 50 7.71 -7.97 -15.34
N ASP A 51 7.07 -8.90 -14.61
CA ASP A 51 7.00 -10.32 -14.95
C ASP A 51 5.53 -10.77 -15.17
N PRO A 52 5.03 -10.65 -16.41
CA PRO A 52 3.71 -11.12 -16.81
C PRO A 52 3.44 -12.60 -16.56
N GLU A 53 4.46 -13.46 -16.71
CA GLU A 53 4.28 -14.90 -16.62
C GLU A 53 4.07 -15.32 -15.17
N MET A 54 4.85 -14.74 -14.26
CA MET A 54 4.66 -14.91 -12.82
C MET A 54 3.29 -14.41 -12.39
N GLU A 55 2.89 -13.20 -12.80
CA GLU A 55 1.59 -12.60 -12.47
C GLU A 55 0.43 -13.51 -12.89
N GLN A 56 0.43 -13.93 -14.16
CA GLN A 56 -0.60 -14.82 -14.67
C GLN A 56 -0.54 -16.19 -14.02
N GLY A 57 0.65 -16.69 -13.68
CA GLY A 57 0.84 -17.95 -12.96
C GLY A 57 0.13 -17.96 -11.60
N ILE A 58 0.45 -16.97 -10.75
CA ILE A 58 -0.02 -16.95 -9.36
C ILE A 58 -1.46 -16.45 -9.21
N TYR A 59 -1.95 -15.61 -10.14
CA TYR A 59 -3.30 -15.06 -10.05
C TYR A 59 -4.27 -15.71 -11.02
N TRP A 60 -3.99 -15.71 -12.33
CA TRP A 60 -4.97 -16.11 -13.34
C TRP A 60 -5.05 -17.64 -13.54
N LYS A 61 -3.91 -18.30 -13.72
CA LYS A 61 -3.84 -19.75 -13.93
C LYS A 61 -4.20 -20.50 -12.64
N ALA A 62 -3.89 -19.93 -11.48
CA ALA A 62 -4.17 -20.50 -10.16
C ALA A 62 -5.62 -20.36 -9.68
N GLU A 63 -6.52 -19.67 -10.41
CA GLU A 63 -7.92 -19.51 -9.99
C GLU A 63 -8.65 -20.85 -9.88
N LYS A 64 -8.30 -21.82 -10.73
CA LYS A 64 -8.90 -23.16 -10.69
C LYS A 64 -8.56 -23.92 -9.40
N GLU A 65 -7.45 -23.57 -8.77
CA GLU A 65 -6.95 -24.22 -7.57
C GLU A 65 -7.43 -23.50 -6.30
N THR A 66 -7.40 -22.16 -6.31
CA THR A 66 -7.66 -21.34 -5.12
C THR A 66 -9.08 -20.77 -5.07
N GLY A 67 -9.75 -20.63 -6.22
CA GLY A 67 -10.99 -19.86 -6.36
C GLY A 67 -10.82 -18.35 -6.16
N TYR A 68 -9.59 -17.87 -5.97
CA TYR A 68 -9.31 -16.46 -5.73
C TYR A 68 -9.33 -15.68 -7.04
N LEU A 69 -10.40 -14.91 -7.27
CA LEU A 69 -10.50 -14.04 -8.45
C LEU A 69 -10.04 -12.62 -8.06
N ARG A 70 -8.93 -12.17 -8.66
CA ARG A 70 -8.33 -10.86 -8.36
C ARG A 70 -9.14 -9.70 -8.94
N ASP A 71 -9.63 -9.83 -10.18
CA ASP A 71 -10.35 -8.77 -10.89
C ASP A 71 -11.86 -8.78 -10.60
N GLN A 72 -12.25 -8.76 -9.32
CA GLN A 72 -13.66 -8.64 -8.93
C GLN A 72 -14.09 -7.18 -8.73
N ASN A 73 -15.38 -6.92 -8.90
CA ASN A 73 -15.92 -5.57 -8.69
C ASN A 73 -15.80 -5.18 -7.20
N VAL A 74 -15.08 -4.11 -6.92
CA VAL A 74 -14.86 -3.57 -5.57
C VAL A 74 -16.11 -2.90 -4.95
N PHE A 75 -17.18 -2.73 -5.73
CA PHE A 75 -18.50 -2.25 -5.27
C PHE A 75 -19.59 -3.30 -5.41
N ARG A 76 -19.23 -4.58 -5.46
CA ARG A 76 -20.20 -5.69 -5.42
C ARG A 76 -20.89 -5.80 -4.05
N PRO A 77 -22.03 -6.49 -3.96
CA PRO A 77 -22.61 -6.87 -2.68
C PRO A 77 -21.66 -7.76 -1.86
N GLY A 78 -21.70 -7.65 -0.54
CA GLY A 78 -20.94 -8.54 0.36
C GLY A 78 -19.48 -8.16 0.61
N ILE A 79 -19.02 -6.98 0.18
CA ILE A 79 -17.76 -6.42 0.66
C ILE A 79 -17.91 -6.04 2.12
N THR A 80 -17.00 -6.52 2.97
CA THR A 80 -17.01 -6.26 4.42
C THR A 80 -15.62 -5.87 4.96
N ILE A 81 -14.62 -5.75 4.10
CA ILE A 81 -13.26 -5.38 4.49
C ILE A 81 -13.23 -3.89 4.76
N GLU A 82 -12.73 -3.47 5.92
CA GLU A 82 -12.57 -2.05 6.25
C GLU A 82 -11.54 -1.40 5.34
N ASP A 83 -11.85 -0.21 4.84
CA ASP A 83 -10.98 0.57 3.94
C ASP A 83 -10.48 1.87 4.59
N VAL A 84 -10.93 2.14 5.81
CA VAL A 84 -10.34 3.09 6.75
C VAL A 84 -10.15 2.44 8.10
N MET A 85 -9.03 2.75 8.75
CA MET A 85 -8.74 2.30 10.10
C MET A 85 -8.03 3.39 10.90
N SER A 86 -8.29 3.41 12.20
CA SER A 86 -7.59 4.21 13.20
C SER A 86 -7.27 3.33 14.39
N VAL A 87 -5.99 3.25 14.75
CA VAL A 87 -5.49 2.39 15.82
C VAL A 87 -4.63 3.19 16.78
N LEU A 88 -4.90 3.03 18.06
CA LEU A 88 -4.13 3.56 19.18
C LEU A 88 -3.50 2.38 19.93
N VAL A 89 -2.18 2.39 20.06
CA VAL A 89 -1.44 1.36 20.77
C VAL A 89 -0.63 2.01 21.88
N ARG A 90 -0.69 1.41 23.08
CA ARG A 90 0.28 1.64 24.16
C ARG A 90 1.11 0.39 24.33
N TYR A 91 2.40 0.49 24.04
CA TYR A 91 3.38 -0.57 24.24
C TYR A 91 3.71 -0.75 25.73
N ARG A 92 4.44 -1.82 26.06
CA ARG A 92 4.80 -2.16 27.44
C ARG A 92 5.82 -1.18 28.06
N ASP A 93 6.56 -0.49 27.21
CA ASP A 93 7.55 0.54 27.57
C ASP A 93 6.94 1.95 27.57
N ASP A 94 5.61 2.06 27.59
CA ASP A 94 4.83 3.29 27.52
C ASP A 94 4.95 4.08 26.20
N THR A 95 5.63 3.54 25.18
CA THR A 95 5.59 4.11 23.83
C THR A 95 4.16 4.13 23.30
N LEU A 96 3.76 5.23 22.66
CA LEU A 96 2.44 5.41 22.06
C LEU A 96 2.55 5.42 20.53
N LEU A 97 1.72 4.59 19.87
CA LEU A 97 1.54 4.61 18.42
C LEU A 97 0.12 5.06 18.09
N ASN A 98 0.05 6.00 17.14
CA ASN A 98 -1.19 6.38 16.45
C ASN A 98 -1.02 5.97 14.99
N TYR A 99 -1.88 5.08 14.52
CA TYR A 99 -1.88 4.60 13.15
C TYR A 99 -3.20 4.95 12.47
N SER A 100 -3.12 5.44 11.23
CA SER A 100 -4.28 5.72 10.39
C SER A 100 -4.05 5.15 9.00
N LEU A 101 -5.07 4.52 8.44
CA LEU A 101 -5.07 3.98 7.10
C LEU A 101 -6.28 4.51 6.33
N ASN A 102 -6.07 4.84 5.07
CA ASN A 102 -7.12 5.13 4.10
C ASN A 102 -6.74 4.45 2.76
N ALA A 103 -7.45 3.38 2.43
CA ALA A 103 -7.20 2.56 1.24
C ALA A 103 -7.82 3.12 -0.06
N PHE A 104 -8.43 4.30 -0.01
CA PHE A 104 -9.01 4.98 -1.17
C PHE A 104 -8.45 6.41 -1.32
N SER A 105 -7.26 6.67 -0.77
CA SER A 105 -6.52 7.91 -0.99
C SER A 105 -6.29 8.15 -2.49
N PRO A 106 -6.38 9.40 -2.99
CA PRO A 106 -6.12 9.70 -4.40
C PRO A 106 -4.65 9.54 -4.82
N TYR A 107 -3.75 9.30 -3.86
CA TYR A 107 -2.34 9.02 -4.09
C TYR A 107 -1.82 7.97 -3.13
N GLU A 108 -0.77 7.28 -3.54
CA GLU A 108 -0.05 6.32 -2.72
C GLU A 108 1.09 6.98 -1.96
N GLY A 109 1.27 6.56 -0.71
CA GLY A 109 2.35 7.00 0.13
C GLY A 109 1.98 6.89 1.60
N TYR A 110 2.93 7.27 2.45
CA TYR A 110 2.71 7.27 3.88
C TYR A 110 3.58 8.33 4.56
N THR A 111 3.28 8.58 5.83
CA THR A 111 4.12 9.39 6.69
C THR A 111 4.35 8.63 7.98
N ALA A 112 5.61 8.42 8.31
CA ALA A 112 6.04 7.89 9.59
C ALA A 112 6.66 9.03 10.40
N THR A 113 6.35 9.06 11.69
CA THR A 113 6.87 10.10 12.58
C THR A 113 7.24 9.48 13.91
N PHE A 114 8.44 9.83 14.37
CA PHE A 114 8.93 9.47 15.70
C PHE A 114 9.15 10.76 16.48
N THR A 115 8.53 10.90 17.65
CA THR A 115 8.77 12.02 18.57
C THR A 115 9.35 11.45 19.86
N CYS A 116 10.51 11.94 20.25
CA CYS A 116 11.29 11.48 21.39
C CYS A 116 11.75 12.66 22.25
N ASP A 117 12.58 12.40 23.26
CA ASP A 117 13.08 13.39 24.23
C ASP A 117 13.99 14.50 23.65
N ARG A 118 14.50 14.31 22.43
CA ARG A 118 15.42 15.25 21.76
C ARG A 118 14.86 15.89 20.50
N GLY A 119 13.61 15.61 20.15
CA GLY A 119 12.97 16.18 18.98
C GLY A 119 12.09 15.19 18.23
N ARG A 120 11.96 15.42 16.93
CA ARG A 120 11.07 14.65 16.05
C ARG A 120 11.76 14.34 14.72
N VAL A 121 11.51 13.14 14.20
CA VAL A 121 11.89 12.73 12.86
C VAL A 121 10.64 12.46 12.06
N GLU A 122 10.54 13.04 10.87
CA GLU A 122 9.46 12.83 9.93
C GLU A 122 10.01 12.19 8.66
N TYR A 123 9.41 11.08 8.29
CA TYR A 123 9.66 10.41 7.03
C TYR A 123 8.37 10.39 6.21
N ARG A 124 8.44 10.85 4.97
CA ARG A 124 7.30 10.87 4.05
C ARG A 124 7.68 10.23 2.74
N GLU A 125 6.84 9.30 2.28
CA GLU A 125 6.89 8.77 0.94
C GLU A 125 5.65 9.19 0.15
N PHE A 126 5.87 9.47 -1.13
CA PHE A 126 4.84 9.72 -2.13
C PHE A 126 5.19 8.88 -3.36
N HIS A 127 4.28 8.00 -3.80
CA HIS A 127 4.51 7.10 -4.94
C HIS A 127 3.69 7.46 -6.18
N GLY A 128 2.91 8.56 -6.14
CA GLY A 128 2.13 9.02 -7.29
C GLY A 128 0.63 9.00 -7.05
N ALA A 129 -0.11 9.67 -7.93
CA ALA A 129 -1.57 9.69 -7.88
C ALA A 129 -2.15 8.42 -8.52
N HIS A 130 -3.08 7.73 -7.84
CA HIS A 130 -3.83 6.60 -8.38
C HIS A 130 -4.93 7.03 -9.36
N ILE A 131 -4.73 8.13 -10.10
CA ILE A 131 -5.73 8.54 -11.09
C ILE A 131 -5.60 7.58 -12.26
N VAL A 132 -6.36 6.48 -12.21
CA VAL A 132 -6.75 5.71 -13.38
C VAL A 132 -7.63 6.64 -14.22
N GLN A 133 -7.00 7.45 -15.06
CA GLN A 133 -7.72 8.22 -16.06
C GLN A 133 -8.47 7.20 -16.93
N GLY A 134 -9.79 7.36 -17.06
CA GLY A 134 -10.62 6.47 -17.88
C GLY A 134 -10.22 6.43 -19.36
N SER A 135 -9.30 7.29 -19.81
CA SER A 135 -8.65 7.14 -21.11
C SER A 135 -7.50 6.15 -20.98
N GLY A 136 -7.44 5.17 -21.89
CA GLY A 136 -6.31 4.22 -22.04
C GLY A 136 -4.96 4.88 -22.43
N SER A 137 -4.69 6.07 -21.91
CA SER A 137 -3.37 6.65 -21.76
C SER A 137 -2.55 5.73 -20.87
N LYS A 138 -1.44 5.21 -21.40
CA LYS A 138 -0.37 4.55 -20.64
C LYS A 138 0.32 5.56 -19.72
N SER A 139 -0.40 6.01 -18.71
CA SER A 139 0.15 6.79 -17.64
C SER A 139 -0.55 6.40 -16.35
N LEU A 140 -0.33 5.15 -15.92
CA LEU A 140 0.19 5.02 -14.57
C LEU A 140 1.43 5.92 -14.59
N VAL A 141 1.29 7.11 -14.02
CA VAL A 141 2.41 8.00 -13.80
C VAL A 141 3.33 7.19 -12.91
N ASP A 142 4.29 6.51 -13.54
CA ASP A 142 5.33 5.68 -12.99
C ASP A 142 5.23 5.61 -11.45
N GLU A 143 4.52 4.59 -10.91
CA GLU A 143 4.40 4.38 -9.46
C GLU A 143 5.81 4.32 -8.82
N HIS A 144 6.84 4.03 -9.62
CA HIS A 144 8.25 4.09 -9.27
C HIS A 144 8.99 5.38 -9.69
N GLY A 145 8.51 6.12 -10.69
CA GLY A 145 9.16 7.34 -11.21
C GLY A 145 8.63 8.65 -10.65
N SER A 146 7.50 8.60 -9.94
CA SER A 146 7.03 9.70 -9.08
C SER A 146 7.34 9.49 -7.60
N TRP A 147 8.08 8.42 -7.28
CA TRP A 147 8.59 8.15 -5.95
C TRP A 147 9.42 9.32 -5.43
N LYS A 148 8.97 9.89 -4.31
CA LYS A 148 9.67 10.92 -3.57
C LYS A 148 9.66 10.55 -2.10
N ALA A 149 10.85 10.51 -1.53
CA ALA A 149 11.04 10.32 -0.11
C ALA A 149 11.69 11.57 0.51
N GLU A 150 11.14 12.01 1.63
CA GLU A 150 11.65 13.13 2.41
C GLU A 150 11.90 12.65 3.84
N LEU A 151 13.11 12.88 4.36
CA LEU A 151 13.48 12.61 5.74
C LEU A 151 13.94 13.91 6.38
N LYS A 152 13.18 14.38 7.37
CA LYS A 152 13.43 15.64 8.06
C LYS A 152 13.56 15.44 9.56
N VAL A 153 14.58 16.05 10.14
CA VAL A 153 14.85 16.01 11.57
C VAL A 153 14.55 17.39 12.16
N PHE A 154 13.83 17.40 13.26
CA PHE A 154 13.46 18.58 14.04
C PHE A 154 14.01 18.41 15.45
N PRO A 155 15.28 18.79 15.71
CA PRO A 155 15.81 18.77 17.05
C PRO A 155 15.10 19.78 17.95
N HIS A 156 15.03 19.51 19.25
CA HIS A 156 14.59 20.53 20.18
C HIS A 156 15.62 21.68 20.24
N PHE A 157 15.11 22.91 20.18
CA PHE A 157 15.88 24.14 20.36
C PHE A 157 16.96 24.40 19.29
N GLN A 158 16.85 23.78 18.11
CA GLN A 158 17.75 24.02 16.97
C GLN A 158 16.95 24.10 15.68
N ASP A 159 17.60 24.55 14.61
CA ASP A 159 17.00 24.57 13.29
C ASP A 159 16.82 23.14 12.74
N PRO A 160 15.70 22.87 12.04
CA PRO A 160 15.48 21.58 11.41
C PRO A 160 16.41 21.39 10.20
N TYR A 161 16.71 20.14 9.87
CA TYR A 161 17.53 19.79 8.72
C TYR A 161 17.01 18.55 7.99
N GLU A 162 17.31 18.47 6.70
CA GLU A 162 16.99 17.32 5.87
C GLU A 162 18.15 16.31 5.88
N VAL A 163 17.81 15.04 5.88
CA VAL A 163 18.76 13.93 5.80
C VAL A 163 18.66 13.33 4.41
N GLN A 164 19.80 13.24 3.72
CA GLN A 164 19.85 12.55 2.44
C GLN A 164 19.59 11.07 2.63
N ILE A 165 18.67 10.53 1.83
CA ILE A 165 18.28 9.13 1.86
C ILE A 165 19.06 8.42 0.75
N PRO A 166 19.92 7.45 1.09
CA PRO A 166 20.66 6.72 0.07
C PRO A 166 19.68 5.90 -0.76
N PHE A 167 19.81 5.98 -2.07
CA PHE A 167 19.08 5.11 -2.98
C PHE A 167 19.58 3.67 -2.84
N SER A 168 18.66 2.72 -2.76
CA SER A 168 18.96 1.29 -2.78
C SER A 168 18.24 0.65 -3.96
N GLU A 169 18.92 -0.26 -4.65
CA GLU A 169 18.34 -0.99 -5.79
C GLU A 169 17.38 -2.09 -5.31
N GLY A 170 16.32 -2.33 -6.07
CA GLY A 170 15.33 -3.38 -5.80
C GLY A 170 13.93 -2.83 -5.45
N GLY A 171 12.99 -3.75 -5.25
CA GLY A 171 11.60 -3.41 -4.89
C GLY A 171 11.49 -2.77 -3.51
N HIS A 172 10.43 -1.97 -3.32
CA HIS A 172 10.13 -1.24 -2.08
C HIS A 172 11.31 -0.42 -1.54
N GLY A 173 11.92 0.40 -2.41
CA GLY A 173 13.06 1.24 -2.03
C GLY A 173 14.33 0.46 -1.69
N GLY A 174 14.48 -0.75 -2.23
CA GLY A 174 15.59 -1.67 -1.98
C GLY A 174 15.46 -2.52 -0.71
N GLY A 175 14.28 -2.53 -0.08
CA GLY A 175 13.99 -3.38 1.07
C GLY A 175 13.85 -4.87 0.71
N ASP A 176 13.31 -5.18 -0.48
CA ASP A 176 13.01 -6.57 -0.86
C ASP A 176 14.26 -7.47 -0.93
N PRO A 177 15.37 -7.09 -1.60
CA PRO A 177 16.56 -7.94 -1.65
C PRO A 177 17.14 -8.21 -0.26
N LEU A 178 17.16 -7.20 0.60
CA LEU A 178 17.66 -7.32 1.98
C LEU A 178 16.77 -8.25 2.81
N LEU A 179 15.45 -8.11 2.71
CA LEU A 179 14.49 -8.96 3.40
C LEU A 179 14.63 -10.42 2.94
N GLN A 180 14.67 -10.65 1.63
CA GLN A 180 14.83 -11.98 1.06
C GLN A 180 16.16 -12.63 1.46
N GLU A 181 17.26 -11.87 1.44
CA GLU A 181 18.57 -12.38 1.85
C GLU A 181 18.58 -12.76 3.35
N GLN A 182 17.96 -11.95 4.22
CA GLN A 182 17.85 -12.27 5.64
C GLN A 182 16.96 -13.50 5.93
N ILE A 183 15.92 -13.75 5.12
CA ILE A 183 14.99 -14.88 5.33
C ILE A 183 15.51 -16.18 4.70
N PHE A 184 16.01 -16.12 3.47
CA PHE A 184 16.26 -17.31 2.66
C PHE A 184 17.75 -17.70 2.57
N SER A 185 18.68 -16.83 2.94
CA SER A 185 20.09 -17.20 2.98
C SER A 185 20.37 -18.16 4.13
N LEU A 186 21.12 -19.23 3.85
CA LEU A 186 21.67 -20.12 4.88
C LEU A 186 22.74 -19.42 5.74
N SER A 187 23.25 -18.27 5.29
CA SER A 187 24.27 -17.47 5.96
C SER A 187 24.00 -15.99 5.69
N PRO A 188 22.97 -15.40 6.31
CA PRO A 188 22.59 -14.02 6.07
C PRO A 188 23.73 -13.08 6.53
N PRO A 189 23.99 -11.98 5.81
CA PRO A 189 25.00 -11.02 6.21
C PRO A 189 24.60 -10.34 7.52
N ALA A 190 25.59 -9.81 8.24
CA ALA A 190 25.34 -9.01 9.43
C ALA A 190 24.46 -7.81 9.09
N ASP A 191 23.48 -7.52 9.95
CA ASP A 191 22.62 -6.35 9.83
C ASP A 191 23.10 -5.24 10.79
N PRO A 192 23.99 -4.33 10.32
CA PRO A 192 24.57 -3.30 11.19
C PRO A 192 23.54 -2.29 11.71
N TRP A 193 22.35 -2.23 11.11
CA TRP A 193 21.31 -1.27 11.46
C TRP A 193 20.16 -1.90 12.25
N ALA A 194 20.24 -3.20 12.56
CA ALA A 194 19.21 -3.93 13.29
C ALA A 194 17.79 -3.67 12.75
N ARG A 195 17.64 -3.71 11.43
CA ARG A 195 16.40 -3.50 10.67
C ARG A 195 15.38 -4.60 10.92
N SER A 196 15.81 -5.81 11.30
CA SER A 196 14.90 -6.88 11.66
C SER A 196 14.09 -6.51 12.91
N ALA A 197 12.76 -6.47 12.78
CA ALA A 197 11.85 -6.18 13.88
C ALA A 197 11.77 -7.32 14.92
N GLY A 198 12.40 -8.48 14.67
CA GLY A 198 12.32 -9.66 15.53
C GLY A 198 10.90 -10.26 15.57
N HIS A 199 10.67 -11.18 16.52
CA HIS A 199 9.37 -11.83 16.76
C HIS A 199 8.89 -11.68 18.21
N SER A 200 9.65 -10.95 19.03
CA SER A 200 9.40 -10.78 20.46
C SER A 200 8.54 -9.54 20.69
N CYS A 201 7.35 -9.72 21.27
CA CYS A 201 6.50 -8.64 21.77
C CYS A 201 6.90 -8.19 23.17
#